data_AF-A0A7S0J919-F1
#
_entry.id   AF-A0A7S0J919-F1
#
_cell.length_a   1.000
_cell.length_b   1.000
_cell.length_c   1.000
_cell.angle_alpha   90.00
_cell.angle_beta   90.00
_cell.angle_gamma   90.00
#
_symmetry.space_group_name_H-M   'P 1'
#
loop_
_entity.id
_entity.type
_entity.pdbx_description
1 polymer ?
#
loop_
_entity_poly.entity_id
_entity_poly.type
_entity_poly.pdbx_seq_one_letter_code
_entity_poly.pdbx_strand_id
1 'polypeptide(L)'
;CFDALSAKLVERAGFPLTFVSGFSAAAAKGLPDTGLLSYAEMESVMRRVTAVLGGRLPAIGDGDTGYGNAVNVKRTVKGYASAGLAGVMIEDQVAPKRCGHTKGKEVVDRATAVARVRAAVDASREAAPTRDDSVLIV
;
A
#
# COMPACT_ATOMS: atom_id res chain seq x y z
N CYS A 1 -3.22 -7.56 -8.06
CA CYS A 1 -4.70 -7.62 -8.00
C CYS A 1 -5.25 -6.23 -7.64
N PHE A 2 -6.57 -6.09 -7.58
CA PHE A 2 -7.24 -4.85 -7.12
C PHE A 2 -8.58 -5.11 -6.41
N ASP A 3 -9.00 -6.37 -6.31
CA ASP A 3 -10.18 -6.82 -5.60
C ASP A 3 -9.99 -8.27 -5.11
N ALA A 4 -10.97 -8.79 -4.39
CA ALA A 4 -10.94 -10.14 -3.85
C ALA A 4 -10.91 -11.22 -4.95
N LEU A 5 -11.67 -11.03 -6.04
CA LEU A 5 -11.74 -12.01 -7.12
C LEU A 5 -10.39 -12.14 -7.84
N SER A 6 -9.79 -11.03 -8.27
CA SER A 6 -8.48 -11.01 -8.91
C SER A 6 -7.39 -11.54 -7.98
N ALA A 7 -7.47 -11.30 -6.67
CA ALA A 7 -6.55 -11.88 -5.69
C ALA A 7 -6.63 -13.42 -5.66
N LYS A 8 -7.84 -13.99 -5.65
CA LYS A 8 -8.03 -15.46 -5.72
C LYS A 8 -7.55 -16.04 -7.04
N LEU A 9 -7.68 -15.32 -8.15
CA LEU A 9 -7.15 -15.76 -9.44
C LEU A 9 -5.63 -15.79 -9.43
N VAL A 10 -4.97 -14.78 -8.85
CA VAL A 10 -3.50 -14.78 -8.67
C VAL A 10 -3.06 -15.95 -7.80
N GLU A 11 -3.73 -16.20 -6.67
CA GLU A 11 -3.44 -17.36 -5.81
C GLU A 11 -3.57 -18.69 -6.56
N ARG A 12 -4.67 -18.89 -7.29
CA ARG A 12 -4.92 -20.13 -8.05
C ARG A 12 -3.93 -20.33 -9.20
N ALA A 13 -3.42 -19.24 -9.76
CA ALA A 13 -2.36 -19.29 -10.77
C ALA A 13 -0.98 -19.67 -10.19
N GLY A 14 -0.85 -19.78 -8.86
CA GLY A 14 0.37 -20.25 -8.20
C GLY A 14 1.46 -19.19 -8.08
N PHE A 15 1.12 -17.90 -8.20
CA PHE A 15 2.09 -16.83 -7.93
C PHE A 15 2.50 -16.83 -6.45
N PRO A 16 3.75 -16.48 -6.11
CA PRO A 16 4.24 -16.50 -4.73
C PRO A 16 3.86 -15.26 -3.92
N LEU A 17 3.34 -14.22 -4.59
CA LEU A 17 3.05 -12.89 -4.04
C LEU A 17 1.97 -12.22 -4.91
N THR A 18 1.19 -11.32 -4.32
CA THR A 18 0.42 -10.34 -5.10
C THR A 18 0.68 -8.90 -4.66
N PHE A 19 0.51 -7.96 -5.58
CA PHE A 19 0.53 -6.53 -5.30
C PHE A 19 -0.88 -5.96 -5.50
N VAL A 20 -1.40 -5.22 -4.52
CA VAL A 20 -2.71 -4.57 -4.60
C VAL A 20 -2.53 -3.17 -5.18
N SER A 21 -2.86 -3.02 -6.46
CA SER A 21 -2.59 -1.83 -7.27
C SER A 21 -3.56 -0.69 -6.97
N GLY A 22 -3.05 0.50 -6.62
CA GLY A 22 -3.83 1.73 -6.48
C GLY A 22 -4.44 2.18 -7.81
N PHE A 23 -3.67 2.07 -8.90
CA PHE A 23 -4.16 2.38 -10.25
C PHE A 23 -5.39 1.54 -10.62
N SER A 24 -5.30 0.23 -10.47
CA SER A 24 -6.38 -0.68 -10.85
C SER A 24 -7.57 -0.55 -9.89
N ALA A 25 -7.34 -0.28 -8.61
CA ALA A 25 -8.40 -0.01 -7.65
C ALA A 25 -9.17 1.29 -7.98
N ALA A 26 -8.46 2.36 -8.39
CA ALA A 26 -9.08 3.61 -8.85
C ALA A 26 -9.88 3.39 -10.14
N ALA A 27 -9.28 2.71 -11.11
CA ALA A 27 -9.91 2.40 -12.39
C ALA A 27 -11.20 1.57 -12.21
N ALA A 28 -11.22 0.60 -11.27
CA ALA A 28 -12.41 -0.18 -10.95
C ALA A 28 -13.58 0.66 -10.39
N LYS A 29 -13.30 1.88 -9.90
CA LYS A 29 -14.32 2.86 -9.48
C LYS A 29 -14.60 3.94 -10.53
N GLY A 30 -14.02 3.84 -11.73
CA GLY A 30 -14.13 4.88 -12.76
C GLY A 30 -13.38 6.17 -12.41
N LEU A 31 -12.37 6.10 -11.52
CA LEU A 31 -11.59 7.25 -11.07
C LEU A 31 -10.15 7.19 -11.61
N PRO A 32 -9.49 8.35 -11.80
CA PRO A 32 -8.08 8.39 -12.16
C PRO A 32 -7.16 8.08 -10.98
N ASP A 33 -5.98 7.56 -11.30
CA ASP A 33 -4.94 7.26 -10.32
C ASP A 33 -4.10 8.50 -9.97
N THR A 34 -4.72 9.42 -9.24
CA THR A 34 -4.15 10.74 -8.91
C THR A 34 -4.26 11.07 -7.41
N GLY A 35 -4.23 10.04 -6.56
CA GLY A 35 -4.41 10.19 -5.10
C GLY A 35 -5.82 10.58 -4.68
N LEU A 36 -6.83 10.35 -5.54
CA LEU A 36 -8.24 10.61 -5.21
C LEU A 36 -8.84 9.55 -4.29
N LEU A 37 -8.42 8.29 -4.43
CA LEU A 37 -8.83 7.27 -3.47
C LEU A 37 -8.23 7.61 -2.11
N SER A 38 -9.10 7.74 -1.12
CA SER A 38 -8.67 7.98 0.25
C SER A 38 -7.98 6.74 0.83
N TYR A 39 -7.19 6.97 1.90
CA TYR A 39 -6.64 5.90 2.72
C TYR A 39 -7.69 4.84 3.10
N ALA A 40 -8.88 5.27 3.55
CA ALA A 40 -9.92 4.36 4.03
C ALA A 40 -10.49 3.49 2.90
N GLU A 41 -10.60 4.03 1.69
CA GLU A 41 -11.07 3.27 0.54
C GLU A 41 -10.06 2.21 0.10
N MET A 42 -8.77 2.56 0.08
CA MET A 42 -7.70 1.62 -0.22
C MET A 42 -7.56 0.55 0.88
N GLU A 43 -7.58 0.93 2.16
CA GLU A 43 -7.56 -0.01 3.28
C GLU A 43 -8.76 -1.00 3.22
N SER A 44 -9.93 -0.52 2.80
CA SER A 44 -11.11 -1.36 2.61
C SER A 44 -10.91 -2.41 1.50
N VAL A 45 -10.25 -2.06 0.39
CA VAL A 45 -9.87 -3.01 -0.67
C VAL A 45 -8.90 -4.05 -0.12
N MET A 46 -7.88 -3.58 0.59
CA MET A 46 -6.83 -4.37 1.22
C MET A 46 -7.39 -5.44 2.16
N ARG A 47 -8.31 -5.06 3.06
CA ARG A 47 -8.99 -6.01 3.97
C ARG A 47 -9.77 -7.09 3.24
N ARG A 48 -10.47 -6.75 2.15
CA ARG A 48 -11.20 -7.74 1.34
C ARG A 48 -10.25 -8.71 0.64
N VAL A 49 -9.13 -8.21 0.11
CA VAL A 49 -8.10 -9.01 -0.56
C VAL A 49 -7.47 -9.99 0.43
N THR A 50 -6.98 -9.52 1.56
CA THR A 50 -6.30 -10.38 2.54
C THR A 50 -7.25 -11.39 3.19
N ALA A 51 -8.52 -11.02 3.42
CA ALA A 51 -9.52 -11.95 3.93
C ALA A 51 -9.70 -13.19 3.04
N VAL A 52 -9.70 -13.03 1.71
CA VAL A 52 -9.86 -14.17 0.79
C VAL A 52 -8.57 -14.96 0.56
N LEU A 53 -7.41 -14.32 0.74
CA LEU A 53 -6.11 -15.00 0.70
C LEU A 53 -5.88 -15.82 1.98
N GLY A 54 -6.31 -15.32 3.14
CA GLY A 54 -6.25 -16.04 4.42
C GLY A 54 -4.83 -16.40 4.82
N GLY A 55 -3.87 -15.50 4.58
CA GLY A 55 -2.45 -15.69 4.90
C GLY A 55 -1.67 -16.66 3.99
N ARG A 56 -2.34 -17.35 3.05
CA ARG A 56 -1.69 -18.34 2.15
C ARG A 56 -0.85 -17.70 1.04
N LEU A 57 -1.18 -16.46 0.67
CA LEU A 57 -0.46 -15.68 -0.33
C LEU A 57 -0.14 -14.30 0.27
N PRO A 58 1.14 -13.94 0.45
CA PRO A 58 1.53 -12.60 0.85
C PRO A 58 1.02 -11.55 -0.14
N ALA A 59 0.54 -10.42 0.39
CA ALA A 59 0.10 -9.29 -0.41
C ALA A 59 0.86 -8.02 0.01
N ILE A 60 1.33 -7.26 -0.98
CA ILE A 60 1.90 -5.91 -0.78
C ILE A 60 0.86 -4.89 -1.24
N GLY A 61 0.61 -3.87 -0.43
CA GLY A 61 -0.34 -2.81 -0.76
C GLY A 61 0.32 -1.55 -1.31
N ASP A 62 -0.30 -0.93 -2.31
CA ASP A 62 0.01 0.43 -2.73
C ASP A 62 -0.43 1.44 -1.64
N GLY A 63 0.54 2.17 -1.09
CA GLY A 63 0.33 3.19 -0.06
C GLY A 63 0.41 4.62 -0.59
N ASP A 64 0.47 4.83 -1.91
CA ASP A 64 0.75 6.15 -2.52
C ASP A 64 1.93 6.84 -1.81
N THR A 65 1.77 8.11 -1.45
CA THR A 65 2.76 8.91 -0.69
C THR A 65 2.58 8.78 0.83
N GLY A 66 1.73 7.85 1.30
CA GLY A 66 1.37 7.69 2.71
C GLY A 66 0.24 8.62 3.19
N TYR A 67 -0.56 9.16 2.26
CA TYR A 67 -1.79 9.93 2.54
C TYR A 67 -1.62 11.15 3.46
N GLY A 68 -0.45 11.78 3.42
CA GLY A 68 -0.17 13.01 4.16
C GLY A 68 1.30 13.13 4.58
N ASN A 69 1.53 13.45 5.85
CA ASN A 69 2.88 13.60 6.42
C ASN A 69 3.37 12.30 7.10
N ALA A 70 4.48 12.37 7.84
CA ALA A 70 5.06 11.22 8.55
C ALA A 70 4.06 10.51 9.50
N VAL A 71 3.16 11.24 10.16
CA VAL A 71 2.14 10.65 11.05
C VAL A 71 1.10 9.87 10.23
N ASN A 72 0.73 10.39 9.05
CA ASN A 72 -0.13 9.68 8.12
C ASN A 72 0.53 8.40 7.61
N VAL A 73 1.81 8.46 7.25
CA VAL A 73 2.60 7.27 6.87
C VAL A 73 2.54 6.21 7.98
N LYS A 74 2.78 6.59 9.24
CA LYS A 74 2.68 5.65 10.37
C LYS A 74 1.30 5.01 10.47
N ARG A 75 0.23 5.81 10.35
CA ARG A 75 -1.16 5.33 10.34
C ARG A 75 -1.39 4.34 9.20
N THR A 76 -0.91 4.64 8.01
CA THR A 76 -1.06 3.79 6.83
C THR A 76 -0.38 2.44 7.01
N VAL A 77 0.90 2.43 7.44
CA VAL A 77 1.63 1.18 7.67
C VAL A 77 0.92 0.32 8.72
N LYS A 78 0.55 0.90 9.88
CA LYS A 78 -0.15 0.16 10.93
C LYS A 78 -1.51 -0.36 10.48
N GLY A 79 -2.23 0.45 9.71
CA GLY A 79 -3.54 0.08 9.17
C GLY A 79 -3.46 -1.07 8.18
N TYR A 80 -2.49 -1.02 7.25
CA TYR A 80 -2.26 -2.09 6.28
C TYR A 80 -1.74 -3.36 6.96
N ALA A 81 -0.85 -3.25 7.96
CA ALA A 81 -0.45 -4.35 8.83
C ALA A 81 -1.67 -5.01 9.48
N SER A 82 -2.53 -4.21 10.10
CA SER A 82 -3.78 -4.66 10.74
C SER A 82 -4.83 -5.18 9.75
N ALA A 83 -4.67 -4.89 8.46
CA ALA A 83 -5.47 -5.48 7.39
C ALA A 83 -4.87 -6.81 6.90
N GLY A 84 -3.71 -7.24 7.38
CA GLY A 84 -3.06 -8.49 7.01
C GLY A 84 -2.15 -8.39 5.78
N LEU A 85 -1.71 -7.19 5.39
CA LEU A 85 -0.75 -7.00 4.31
C LEU A 85 0.64 -7.37 4.81
N ALA A 86 1.39 -8.10 3.98
CA ALA A 86 2.78 -8.45 4.25
C ALA A 86 3.75 -7.29 3.94
N GLY A 87 3.32 -6.31 3.12
CA GLY A 87 4.12 -5.16 2.77
C GLY A 87 3.31 -3.94 2.35
N VAL A 88 3.97 -2.79 2.31
CA VAL A 88 3.44 -1.52 1.82
C VAL A 88 4.51 -0.79 1.02
N MET A 89 4.12 -0.26 -0.14
CA MET A 89 4.95 0.63 -0.95
C MET A 89 4.62 2.09 -0.64
N ILE A 90 5.64 2.91 -0.35
CA ILE A 90 5.48 4.35 -0.11
C ILE A 90 6.39 5.13 -1.06
N GLU A 91 5.81 5.97 -1.91
CA GLU A 91 6.55 6.75 -2.91
C GLU A 91 6.94 8.17 -2.44
N ASP A 92 7.94 8.72 -3.14
CA ASP A 92 8.54 10.03 -2.91
C ASP A 92 7.87 11.15 -3.73
N GLN A 93 6.73 10.90 -4.39
CA GLN A 93 6.02 11.95 -5.10
C GLN A 93 5.51 13.06 -4.17
N VAL A 94 5.35 14.26 -4.72
CA VAL A 94 4.55 15.32 -4.08
C VAL A 94 3.08 14.88 -4.05
N ALA A 95 2.39 15.14 -2.93
CA ALA A 95 0.97 14.84 -2.81
C ALA A 95 0.11 16.02 -3.35
N PRO A 96 -1.01 15.76 -4.04
CA PRO A 96 -1.47 14.45 -4.49
C PRO A 96 -0.60 13.88 -5.62
N LYS A 97 -0.38 12.57 -5.58
CA LYS A 97 0.50 11.87 -6.52
C LYS A 97 -0.08 11.78 -7.92
N ARG A 98 0.77 11.41 -8.89
CA ARG A 98 0.34 11.03 -10.25
C ARG A 98 0.69 9.57 -10.54
N CYS A 99 -0.08 8.95 -11.43
CA CYS A 99 0.23 7.60 -11.91
C CYS A 99 1.66 7.51 -12.47
N GLY A 100 2.39 6.47 -12.09
CA GLY A 100 3.77 6.21 -12.53
C GLY A 100 3.95 6.22 -14.05
N HIS A 101 2.91 5.88 -14.82
CA HIS A 101 2.93 5.85 -16.29
C HIS A 101 2.65 7.21 -16.96
N THR A 102 2.38 8.27 -16.20
CA THR A 102 2.08 9.61 -16.73
C THR A 102 3.26 10.57 -16.63
N LYS A 103 3.32 11.59 -17.49
CA LYS A 103 4.32 12.67 -17.42
C LYS A 103 3.97 13.70 -16.33
N GLY A 104 4.94 14.53 -15.95
CA GLY A 104 4.71 15.65 -15.02
C GLY A 104 4.67 15.26 -13.54
N LYS A 105 5.33 14.15 -13.18
CA LYS A 105 5.55 13.76 -11.78
C LYS A 105 6.55 14.71 -11.13
N GLU A 106 6.28 15.08 -9.89
CA GLU A 106 7.18 15.85 -9.04
C GLU A 106 7.49 14.99 -7.81
N VAL A 107 8.75 15.03 -7.38
CA VAL A 107 9.20 14.31 -6.18
C VAL A 107 9.58 15.30 -5.10
N VAL A 108 9.38 14.90 -3.85
CA VAL A 108 9.84 15.67 -2.69
C VAL A 108 11.37 15.65 -2.61
N ASP A 109 11.93 16.54 -1.79
CA ASP A 109 13.36 16.50 -1.51
C ASP A 109 13.76 15.20 -0.77
N ARG A 110 15.06 14.89 -0.81
CA ARG A 110 15.60 13.66 -0.21
C ARG A 110 15.34 13.55 1.30
N ALA A 111 15.36 14.65 2.04
CA ALA A 111 15.13 14.61 3.49
C ALA A 111 13.66 14.24 3.79
N THR A 112 12.72 14.79 3.02
CA THR A 112 11.31 14.45 3.10
C THR A 112 11.05 12.98 2.73
N ALA A 113 11.66 12.49 1.64
CA ALA A 113 11.54 11.08 1.24
C ALA A 113 12.08 10.13 2.33
N VAL A 114 13.26 10.43 2.87
CA VAL A 114 13.86 9.65 3.98
C VAL A 114 12.99 9.71 5.24
N ALA A 115 12.36 10.86 5.55
CA ALA A 115 11.48 10.99 6.69
C ALA A 115 10.23 10.09 6.56
N ARG A 116 9.66 9.95 5.36
CA ARG A 116 8.56 9.01 5.08
C ARG A 116 9.00 7.57 5.30
N VAL A 117 10.14 7.16 4.75
CA VAL A 117 10.68 5.80 4.93
C VAL A 117 10.97 5.50 6.40
N ARG A 118 11.58 6.44 7.13
CA ARG A 118 11.82 6.30 8.57
C ARG A 118 10.52 6.11 9.34
N ALA A 119 9.50 6.92 9.06
CA ALA A 119 8.19 6.79 9.68
C ALA A 119 7.56 5.41 9.38
N ALA A 120 7.68 4.92 8.15
CA ALA A 120 7.18 3.61 7.75
C ALA A 120 7.91 2.46 8.49
N VAL A 121 9.24 2.52 8.56
CA VAL A 121 10.06 1.52 9.29
C VAL A 121 9.77 1.53 10.78
N ASP A 122 9.67 2.72 11.40
CA ASP A 122 9.29 2.84 12.81
C ASP A 122 7.91 2.22 13.06
N ALA A 123 6.93 2.55 12.21
CA ALA A 123 5.58 1.99 12.33
C ALA A 123 5.55 0.46 12.14
N SER A 124 6.37 -0.09 11.24
CA SER A 124 6.50 -1.54 11.05
C SER A 124 7.04 -2.22 12.32
N ARG A 125 8.06 -1.64 12.96
CA ARG A 125 8.61 -2.12 14.24
C ARG A 125 7.62 -1.98 15.40
N GLU A 126 6.83 -0.91 15.42
CA GLU A 126 5.79 -0.69 16.43
C GLU A 126 4.59 -1.64 16.26
N ALA A 127 4.28 -2.07 15.03
CA ALA A 127 3.18 -2.97 14.73
C ALA A 127 3.52 -4.45 14.97
N ALA A 128 4.81 -4.81 14.90
CA ALA A 128 5.30 -6.18 15.01
C ALA A 128 6.08 -6.39 16.33
N PRO A 129 5.43 -6.87 17.42
CA PRO A 129 6.13 -7.14 18.66
C PRO A 129 7.13 -8.31 18.54
N THR A 130 7.03 -9.12 17.49
CA THR A 130 7.99 -10.19 17.15
C THR A 130 8.54 -10.01 15.74
N ARG A 131 9.76 -10.50 15.47
CA ARG A 131 10.47 -10.31 14.19
C ARG A 131 9.74 -10.89 12.96
N ASP A 132 8.79 -11.81 13.15
CA ASP A 132 8.07 -12.50 12.07
C ASP A 132 6.82 -11.74 11.57
N ASP A 133 6.36 -10.71 12.30
CA ASP A 133 5.15 -9.95 11.97
C ASP A 133 5.44 -8.60 11.29
N SER A 134 6.70 -8.30 10.96
CA SER A 134 7.09 -7.00 10.43
C SER A 134 6.59 -6.81 8.99
N VAL A 135 5.93 -5.68 8.73
CA VAL A 135 5.51 -5.30 7.37
C VAL A 135 6.71 -4.85 6.56
N LEU A 136 6.89 -5.43 5.38
CA LEU A 136 7.90 -5.03 4.40
C LEU A 136 7.61 -3.61 3.89
N ILE A 137 8.60 -2.72 4.02
CA ILE A 137 8.54 -1.39 3.40
C ILE A 137 9.24 -1.49 2.04
N VAL A 138 8.50 -1.20 0.97
CA VAL A 138 8.96 -1.25 -0.43
C VAL A 138 9.17 0.16 -0.97
#